data_AF-E3T928-F1
#
_entry.id   AF-E3T928-F1
#
_cell.length_a   1.000
_cell.length_b   1.000
_cell.length_c   1.000
_cell.angle_alpha   90.00
_cell.angle_beta   90.00
_cell.angle_gamma   90.00
#
_symmetry.space_group_name_H-M   'P 1'
#
loop_
_entity.id
_entity.type
_entity.pdbx_description
1 polymer ?
#
loop_
_entity_poly.entity_id
_entity_poly.type
_entity_poly.pdbx_seq_one_letter_code
_entity_poly.pdbx_strand_id
1 'polypeptide(L)'
;MESTTLSKPFKNQVNPWGPLIVLLILGGVNPVALGNSPHQVFNLTWEVTNGDRETVWAITGNHPLWTWWPDLTPDLCMLALHGPSYWGLEYRAPFSPPPGPPCCSGSSDSTPGCSRDCEEPLTSYTPRCNTAWNRLKLSKVTHAHNEGFCVCPGPHRPRWARSCGGPESFYCASWGCETTGRAS
;
A
#
# COMPACT_ATOMS: atom_id res chain seq x y z
N MET A 1 40.54 -31.25 -1.33
CA MET A 1 39.51 -31.26 -0.27
C MET A 1 39.74 -30.02 0.57
N GLU A 2 38.87 -29.04 0.69
CA GLU A 2 37.61 -28.73 0.04
C GLU A 2 37.42 -27.21 0.25
N SER A 3 36.79 -26.58 -0.73
CA SER A 3 36.46 -25.16 -0.75
C SER A 3 35.32 -24.86 0.23
N THR A 4 35.30 -23.71 0.88
CA THR A 4 34.03 -23.14 1.37
C THR A 4 34.06 -21.63 1.19
N THR A 5 33.37 -21.20 0.14
CA THR A 5 33.11 -19.82 -0.24
C THR A 5 32.12 -19.19 0.73
N LEU A 6 32.55 -18.18 1.49
CA LEU A 6 31.65 -17.31 2.25
C LEU A 6 31.25 -16.13 1.37
N SER A 7 30.04 -16.20 0.81
CA SER A 7 29.42 -15.14 0.01
C SER A 7 29.22 -13.88 0.85
N LYS A 8 29.81 -12.75 0.42
CA LYS A 8 29.56 -11.42 1.00
C LYS A 8 28.15 -10.93 0.62
N PRO A 9 27.46 -10.19 1.50
CA PRO A 9 26.06 -9.84 1.33
C PRO A 9 25.87 -8.76 0.27
N PHE A 10 24.72 -8.84 -0.41
CA PHE A 10 24.24 -7.88 -1.39
C PHE A 10 24.08 -6.51 -0.71
N LYS A 11 24.75 -5.50 -1.26
CA LYS A 11 24.80 -4.15 -0.69
C LYS A 11 23.51 -3.42 -1.03
N ASN A 12 22.55 -3.45 -0.13
CA ASN A 12 21.37 -2.59 -0.19
C ASN A 12 21.81 -1.14 0.05
N GLN A 13 21.46 -0.22 -0.85
CA GLN A 13 21.70 1.20 -0.67
C GLN A 13 20.36 1.95 -0.78
N VAL A 14 19.87 2.40 0.38
CA VAL A 14 18.77 3.36 0.49
C VAL A 14 19.37 4.76 0.40
N ASN A 15 18.83 5.61 -0.47
CA ASN A 15 19.29 6.98 -0.65
C ASN A 15 18.43 7.96 0.18
N PRO A 16 18.99 8.73 1.12
CA PRO A 16 18.27 9.80 1.81
C PRO A 16 18.57 11.16 1.13
N TRP A 17 17.57 11.68 0.41
CA TRP A 17 17.19 13.10 0.28
C TRP A 17 18.30 14.17 0.05
N GLY A 18 18.34 14.77 -1.15
CA GLY A 18 18.87 16.13 -1.38
C GLY A 18 19.70 16.30 -2.66
N PRO A 19 19.59 17.44 -3.39
CA PRO A 19 20.05 17.58 -4.77
C PRO A 19 21.54 17.94 -4.83
N LEU A 20 22.39 17.06 -5.35
CA LEU A 20 23.79 17.38 -5.66
C LEU A 20 24.19 16.75 -6.98
N ILE A 21 24.42 17.62 -7.95
CA ILE A 21 25.10 17.35 -9.22
C ILE A 21 26.49 16.81 -8.87
N VAL A 22 26.81 15.59 -9.28
CA VAL A 22 28.17 15.02 -9.15
C VAL A 22 28.68 14.63 -10.54
N LEU A 23 29.80 15.26 -10.90
CA LEU A 23 30.57 15.01 -12.11
C LEU A 23 30.98 13.53 -12.24
N LEU A 24 30.72 12.97 -13.43
CA LEU A 24 31.26 11.70 -13.91
C LEU A 24 32.78 11.82 -14.08
N ILE A 25 33.57 11.10 -13.28
CA ILE A 25 34.96 10.79 -13.59
C ILE A 25 34.99 9.38 -14.22
N LEU A 26 35.28 9.31 -15.52
CA LEU A 26 35.53 8.08 -16.25
C LEU A 26 36.91 7.52 -15.90
N GLY A 27 36.95 6.47 -15.08
CA GLY A 27 38.07 5.54 -15.00
C GLY A 27 37.84 4.39 -15.98
N GLY A 28 38.53 4.42 -17.12
CA GLY A 28 38.34 3.45 -18.20
C GLY A 28 38.93 2.07 -17.91
N VAL A 29 38.12 1.04 -18.12
CA VAL A 29 38.54 -0.29 -18.57
C VAL A 29 37.45 -0.80 -19.51
N ASN A 30 37.70 -0.83 -20.83
CA ASN A 30 36.89 -1.62 -21.77
C ASN A 30 37.51 -3.02 -21.83
N PRO A 31 36.70 -4.08 -21.71
CA PRO A 31 36.20 -4.67 -22.94
C PRO A 31 34.77 -5.22 -22.86
N VAL A 32 34.19 -5.38 -24.05
CA VAL A 32 32.89 -6.00 -24.38
C VAL A 32 31.68 -5.10 -24.11
N ALA A 33 31.32 -4.35 -25.15
CA ALA A 33 29.95 -3.87 -25.33
C ALA A 33 29.02 -5.09 -25.51
N LEU A 34 28.57 -5.69 -24.40
CA LEU A 34 27.25 -6.32 -24.41
C LEU A 34 26.30 -5.16 -24.66
N GLY A 35 25.69 -5.10 -25.85
CA GLY A 35 24.79 -4.01 -26.21
C GLY A 35 23.75 -3.84 -25.10
N ASN A 36 23.79 -2.70 -24.40
CA ASN A 36 22.76 -2.31 -23.45
C ASN A 36 21.49 -2.08 -24.28
N SER A 37 20.73 -3.15 -24.50
CA SER A 37 19.42 -3.06 -25.11
C SER A 37 18.60 -2.07 -24.27
N PRO A 38 17.97 -1.05 -24.88
CA PRO A 38 17.04 -0.17 -24.17
C PRO A 38 15.83 -0.93 -23.61
N HIS A 39 15.67 -2.21 -23.98
CA HIS A 39 14.66 -3.13 -23.48
C HIS A 39 15.21 -4.14 -22.47
N GLN A 40 16.29 -3.80 -21.76
CA GLN A 40 16.79 -4.64 -20.68
C GLN A 40 15.65 -4.90 -19.67
N VAL A 41 15.41 -6.16 -19.38
CA VAL A 41 14.38 -6.59 -18.44
C VAL A 41 14.95 -6.51 -17.03
N PHE A 42 14.18 -5.90 -16.14
CA PHE A 42 14.49 -5.79 -14.72
C PHE A 42 13.40 -6.49 -13.91
N ASN A 43 13.77 -6.96 -12.73
CA ASN A 43 12.78 -7.39 -11.75
C ASN A 43 12.22 -6.13 -11.06
N LEU A 44 11.10 -5.62 -11.56
CA LEU A 44 10.46 -4.41 -11.06
C LEU A 44 9.50 -4.77 -9.94
N THR A 45 9.43 -3.94 -8.90
CA THR A 45 8.47 -4.07 -7.82
C THR A 45 7.71 -2.75 -7.65
N TRP A 46 6.38 -2.84 -7.69
CA TRP A 46 5.49 -1.77 -7.26
C TRP A 46 5.13 -2.00 -5.80
N GLU A 47 5.36 -1.00 -4.95
CA GLU A 47 5.08 -1.06 -3.52
C GLU A 47 4.03 -0.02 -3.13
N VAL A 48 3.13 -0.40 -2.24
CA VAL A 48 2.17 0.50 -1.60
C VAL A 48 2.47 0.53 -0.11
N THR A 49 2.58 1.72 0.45
CA THR A 49 2.94 1.93 1.86
C THR A 49 1.79 2.48 2.70
N ASN A 50 1.83 2.24 4.01
CA ASN A 50 0.98 2.94 4.98
C ASN A 50 1.46 4.40 5.21
N GLY A 51 0.81 5.11 6.14
CA GLY A 51 1.17 6.48 6.53
C GLY A 51 2.61 6.62 7.07
N ASP A 52 3.14 5.56 7.67
CA ASP A 52 4.51 5.50 8.22
C ASP A 52 5.57 5.15 7.19
N ARG A 53 5.19 4.99 5.92
CA ARG A 53 6.06 4.62 4.79
C ARG A 53 6.60 3.20 4.87
N GLU A 54 5.92 2.32 5.58
CA GLU A 54 6.19 0.88 5.57
C GLU A 54 5.40 0.20 4.46
N THR A 55 6.04 -0.69 3.70
CA THR A 55 5.40 -1.44 2.61
C THR A 55 4.37 -2.42 3.18
N VAL A 56 3.12 -2.28 2.76
CA VAL A 56 1.99 -3.13 3.20
C VAL A 56 1.46 -4.05 2.11
N TRP A 57 1.78 -3.74 0.86
CA TRP A 57 1.42 -4.54 -0.31
C TRP A 57 2.44 -4.30 -1.42
N ALA A 58 2.74 -5.32 -2.21
CA ALA A 58 3.63 -5.21 -3.35
C ALA A 58 3.27 -6.21 -4.46
N ILE A 59 3.63 -5.86 -5.69
CA ILE A 59 3.61 -6.76 -6.85
C ILE A 59 4.93 -6.67 -7.59
N THR A 60 5.44 -7.82 -8.02
CA THR A 60 6.75 -7.94 -8.67
C THR A 60 6.61 -8.59 -10.05
N GLY A 61 7.33 -8.07 -11.05
CA GLY A 61 7.26 -8.54 -12.43
C GLY A 61 8.52 -8.22 -13.22
N ASN A 62 8.84 -9.07 -14.19
CA ASN A 62 10.01 -8.92 -15.06
C ASN A 62 9.66 -8.09 -16.28
N HIS A 63 10.02 -6.80 -16.26
CA HIS A 63 9.71 -5.86 -17.34
C HIS A 63 10.84 -4.85 -17.58
N PRO A 64 10.96 -4.25 -18.77
CA PRO A 64 11.80 -3.08 -18.98
C PRO A 64 11.34 -1.89 -18.12
N LEU A 65 12.28 -1.04 -17.70
CA LEU A 65 11.98 0.16 -16.93
C LEU A 65 10.93 1.03 -17.65
N TRP A 66 10.01 1.61 -16.88
CA TRP A 66 8.95 2.54 -17.37
C TRP A 66 7.91 1.93 -18.32
N THR A 67 7.85 0.61 -18.47
CA THR A 67 6.88 -0.07 -19.36
C THR A 67 5.77 -0.80 -18.62
N TRP A 68 5.87 -0.90 -17.29
CA TRP A 68 4.95 -1.71 -16.48
C TRP A 68 4.21 -0.87 -15.46
N TRP A 69 2.92 -0.69 -15.72
CA TRP A 69 1.97 0.09 -14.90
C TRP A 69 0.78 -0.81 -14.56
N PRO A 70 0.95 -1.81 -13.66
CA PRO A 70 -0.12 -2.73 -13.31
C PRO A 70 -1.21 -2.04 -12.50
N ASP A 71 -2.42 -2.62 -12.52
CA ASP A 71 -3.45 -2.27 -11.55
C ASP A 71 -2.96 -2.67 -10.15
N LEU A 72 -2.90 -1.70 -9.24
CA LEU A 72 -2.55 -1.94 -7.84
C LEU A 72 -3.83 -2.20 -7.06
N THR A 73 -3.90 -3.35 -6.38
CA THR A 73 -5.09 -3.76 -5.61
C THR A 73 -4.78 -4.00 -4.12
N PRO A 74 -4.19 -3.03 -3.40
CA PRO A 74 -4.02 -3.13 -1.96
C PRO A 74 -5.38 -3.08 -1.25
N ASP A 75 -5.52 -3.83 -0.16
CA ASP A 75 -6.70 -3.75 0.69
C ASP A 75 -6.69 -2.44 1.52
N LEU A 76 -7.83 -1.75 1.63
CA LEU A 76 -7.93 -0.49 2.38
C LEU A 76 -7.47 -0.65 3.84
N CYS A 77 -7.75 -1.79 4.47
CA CYS A 77 -7.32 -2.07 5.82
C CYS A 77 -5.82 -2.36 5.93
N MET A 78 -5.13 -2.72 4.83
CA MET A 78 -3.66 -2.79 4.83
C MET A 78 -3.06 -1.38 4.92
N LEU A 79 -3.64 -0.39 4.24
CA LEU A 79 -3.19 1.01 4.33
C LEU A 79 -3.36 1.59 5.74
N ALA A 80 -4.31 1.05 6.51
CA ALA A 80 -4.62 1.47 7.86
C ALA A 80 -3.77 0.80 8.96
N LEU A 81 -2.86 -0.12 8.61
CA LEU A 81 -1.91 -0.71 9.56
C LEU A 81 -0.98 0.37 10.11
N HIS A 82 -0.84 0.45 11.44
CA HIS A 82 -0.20 1.56 12.16
C HIS A 82 -0.82 2.94 11.88
N GLY A 83 -2.03 2.97 11.31
CA GLY A 83 -2.74 4.20 10.97
C GLY A 83 -3.58 4.77 12.12
N PRO A 84 -4.49 5.72 11.80
CA PRO A 84 -5.42 6.30 12.76
C PRO A 84 -6.26 5.26 13.51
N SER A 85 -6.46 5.47 14.81
CA SER A 85 -7.19 4.54 15.71
C SER A 85 -8.64 4.26 15.29
N TYR A 86 -9.23 5.13 14.46
CA TYR A 86 -10.53 4.90 13.85
C TYR A 86 -10.63 3.52 13.16
N TRP A 87 -9.55 3.09 12.49
CA TRP A 87 -9.50 1.84 11.76
C TRP A 87 -9.37 0.61 12.67
N GLY A 88 -8.87 0.78 13.90
CA GLY A 88 -8.67 -0.29 14.89
C GLY A 88 -7.51 -1.22 14.55
N LEU A 89 -6.44 -0.69 13.94
CA LEU A 89 -5.25 -1.41 13.47
C LEU A 89 -3.93 -0.73 13.88
N GLU A 90 -3.98 0.22 14.83
CA GLU A 90 -2.86 1.03 15.28
C GLU A 90 -1.67 0.22 15.85
N TYR A 91 -1.92 -1.01 16.33
CA TYR A 91 -0.90 -1.91 16.89
C TYR A 91 -0.56 -3.11 15.98
N ARG A 92 -1.01 -3.08 14.73
CA ARG A 92 -0.88 -4.19 13.78
C ARG A 92 0.21 -3.88 12.76
N ALA A 93 1.24 -4.72 12.73
CA ALA A 93 2.33 -4.60 11.77
C ALA A 93 1.89 -4.88 10.32
N PRO A 94 2.63 -4.37 9.31
CA PRO A 94 2.49 -4.77 7.92
C PRO A 94 2.42 -6.29 7.73
N PHE A 95 1.59 -6.73 6.78
CA PHE A 95 1.36 -8.16 6.45
C PHE A 95 0.75 -9.01 7.58
N SER A 96 0.30 -8.41 8.67
CA SER A 96 -0.42 -9.14 9.72
C SER A 96 -1.81 -9.64 9.24
N PRO A 97 -2.29 -10.79 9.74
CA PRO A 97 -3.60 -11.30 9.38
C PRO A 97 -4.72 -10.39 9.92
N PRO A 98 -5.90 -10.36 9.26
CA PRO A 98 -7.06 -9.63 9.74
C PRO A 98 -7.41 -9.98 11.20
N PRO A 99 -7.74 -8.98 12.04
CA PRO A 99 -8.25 -9.21 13.40
C PRO A 99 -9.70 -9.71 13.42
N GLY A 100 -10.11 -10.20 14.59
CA GLY A 100 -11.49 -10.62 14.88
C GLY A 100 -11.67 -12.15 14.86
N PRO A 101 -12.74 -12.65 15.48
CA PRO A 101 -13.08 -14.07 15.42
C PRO A 101 -13.55 -14.46 14.01
N PRO A 102 -13.45 -15.75 13.63
CA PRO A 102 -14.00 -16.23 12.37
C PRO A 102 -15.52 -16.14 12.35
N CYS A 103 -16.11 -15.96 11.16
CA CYS A 103 -17.56 -16.02 10.98
C CYS A 103 -18.06 -17.48 11.06
N CYS A 104 -19.23 -17.70 11.67
CA CYS A 104 -19.82 -19.03 11.71
C CYS A 104 -20.24 -19.56 10.32
N SER A 105 -20.51 -18.67 9.37
CA SER A 105 -20.86 -18.98 7.97
C SER A 105 -19.67 -19.41 7.09
N GLY A 106 -18.45 -19.41 7.62
CA GLY A 106 -17.22 -19.61 6.85
C GLY A 106 -16.78 -21.05 6.60
N SER A 107 -17.40 -22.06 7.22
CA SER A 107 -17.01 -23.48 7.07
C SER A 107 -18.15 -24.45 7.35
N SER A 108 -18.12 -25.62 6.70
CA SER A 108 -19.11 -26.72 6.86
C SER A 108 -19.18 -27.32 8.27
N ASP A 109 -18.23 -26.97 9.14
CA ASP A 109 -18.28 -27.22 10.58
C ASP A 109 -18.11 -25.89 11.32
N SER A 110 -19.03 -25.55 12.23
CA SER A 110 -18.94 -24.32 13.02
C SER A 110 -17.71 -24.42 13.93
N THR A 111 -16.68 -23.61 13.65
CA THR A 111 -15.48 -23.55 14.50
C THR A 111 -15.88 -23.03 15.89
N PRO A 112 -15.52 -23.70 17.00
CA PRO A 112 -15.76 -23.18 18.34
C PRO A 112 -15.17 -21.77 18.50
N GLY A 113 -15.98 -20.82 18.97
CA GLY A 113 -15.59 -19.41 19.07
C GLY A 113 -15.85 -18.58 17.80
N CYS A 114 -16.55 -19.12 16.81
CA CYS A 114 -17.05 -18.32 15.68
C CYS A 114 -18.09 -17.28 16.13
N SER A 115 -18.16 -16.16 15.42
CA SER A 115 -19.16 -15.11 15.64
C SER A 115 -20.28 -15.19 14.60
N ARG A 116 -21.52 -14.95 15.06
CA ARG A 116 -22.71 -14.77 14.21
C ARG A 116 -22.90 -13.32 13.75
N ASP A 117 -22.12 -12.37 14.28
CA ASP A 117 -22.21 -10.95 13.93
C ASP A 117 -21.97 -10.67 12.44
N CYS A 118 -21.33 -11.61 11.71
CA CYS A 118 -21.18 -11.53 10.26
C CYS A 118 -22.50 -11.65 9.49
N GLU A 119 -23.54 -12.23 10.10
CA GLU A 119 -24.88 -12.43 9.53
C GLU A 119 -25.87 -11.38 10.01
N GLU A 120 -25.51 -10.63 11.05
CA GLU A 120 -26.35 -9.60 11.65
C GLU A 120 -26.44 -8.33 10.77
N PRO A 121 -27.53 -7.54 10.89
CA PRO A 121 -27.69 -6.30 10.14
C PRO A 121 -26.55 -5.30 10.38
N LEU A 122 -25.93 -4.83 9.29
CA LEU A 122 -24.78 -3.92 9.36
C LEU A 122 -25.11 -2.47 9.75
N THR A 123 -26.34 -2.18 10.18
CA THR A 123 -26.84 -0.80 10.35
C THR A 123 -26.17 -0.05 11.51
N SER A 124 -25.80 -0.74 12.58
CA SER A 124 -25.20 -0.15 13.79
C SER A 124 -23.67 -0.18 13.80
N TYR A 125 -23.04 -0.92 12.88
CA TYR A 125 -21.58 -1.04 12.86
C TYR A 125 -20.91 0.20 12.26
N THR A 126 -19.71 0.47 12.73
CA THR A 126 -18.80 1.48 12.16
C THR A 126 -18.01 0.88 11.00
N PRO A 127 -17.83 1.60 9.88
CA PRO A 127 -16.99 1.12 8.76
C PRO A 127 -15.50 1.22 9.11
N ARG A 128 -14.92 0.13 9.57
CA ARG A 128 -13.51 0.01 10.03
C ARG A 128 -12.97 -1.43 9.86
N CYS A 129 -11.82 -1.76 10.43
CA CYS A 129 -11.05 -2.94 10.04
C CYS A 129 -10.84 -4.02 11.12
N ASN A 130 -11.38 -3.82 12.32
CA ASN A 130 -11.10 -4.63 13.51
C ASN A 130 -11.82 -6.00 13.57
N THR A 131 -12.86 -6.21 12.76
CA THR A 131 -13.61 -7.47 12.67
C THR A 131 -14.12 -7.71 11.25
N ALA A 132 -14.60 -8.91 10.96
CA ALA A 132 -15.19 -9.26 9.67
C ALA A 132 -16.45 -8.42 9.36
N TRP A 133 -17.38 -8.25 10.30
CA TRP A 133 -18.61 -7.47 10.08
C TRP A 133 -18.36 -5.96 9.99
N ASN A 134 -17.33 -5.43 10.68
CA ASN A 134 -16.90 -4.05 10.48
C ASN A 134 -16.34 -3.83 9.07
N ARG A 135 -15.62 -4.82 8.51
CA ARG A 135 -15.14 -4.79 7.11
C ARG A 135 -16.27 -4.96 6.10
N LEU A 136 -17.28 -5.77 6.38
CA LEU A 136 -18.50 -5.83 5.57
C LEU A 136 -19.22 -4.49 5.54
N LYS A 137 -19.34 -3.82 6.70
CA LYS A 137 -19.88 -2.46 6.78
C LYS A 137 -19.01 -1.46 6.03
N LEU A 138 -17.68 -1.54 6.13
CA LEU A 138 -16.75 -0.72 5.35
C LEU A 138 -16.97 -0.90 3.85
N SER A 139 -17.05 -2.14 3.38
CA SER A 139 -17.34 -2.47 1.98
C SER A 139 -18.70 -1.90 1.53
N LYS A 140 -19.74 -2.02 2.38
CA LYS A 140 -21.05 -1.43 2.09
C LYS A 140 -20.97 0.09 1.90
N VAL A 141 -20.23 0.78 2.77
CA VAL A 141 -20.06 2.24 2.72
C VAL A 141 -19.26 2.67 1.50
N THR A 142 -18.18 1.98 1.16
CA THR A 142 -17.34 2.34 0.00
C THR A 142 -18.02 2.08 -1.35
N HIS A 143 -19.05 1.22 -1.40
CA HIS A 143 -19.79 0.91 -2.63
C HIS A 143 -21.12 1.64 -2.77
N ALA A 144 -21.65 2.23 -1.68
CA ALA A 144 -22.92 2.94 -1.70
C ALA A 144 -22.83 4.24 -2.51
N HIS A 145 -23.86 4.52 -3.32
CA HIS A 145 -23.88 5.69 -4.19
C HIS A 145 -23.90 7.01 -3.41
N ASN A 146 -24.62 7.07 -2.29
CA ASN A 146 -24.75 8.26 -1.45
C ASN A 146 -23.65 8.38 -0.38
N GLU A 147 -22.68 7.48 -0.39
CA GLU A 147 -21.50 7.48 0.48
C GLU A 147 -20.27 7.29 -0.42
N GLY A 148 -19.28 6.51 0.04
CA GLY A 148 -18.09 6.22 -0.74
C GLY A 148 -16.80 6.67 -0.09
N PHE A 149 -15.82 7.00 -0.92
CA PHE A 149 -14.53 7.54 -0.48
C PHE A 149 -13.95 8.48 -1.53
N CYS A 150 -13.13 9.43 -1.09
CA CYS A 150 -12.36 10.33 -1.94
C CYS A 150 -10.87 10.23 -1.60
N VAL A 151 -10.01 10.57 -2.55
CA VAL A 151 -8.56 10.52 -2.40
C VAL A 151 -7.95 11.84 -2.86
N CYS A 152 -7.12 12.42 -2.00
CA CYS A 152 -6.45 13.69 -2.25
C CYS A 152 -4.94 13.52 -2.40
N PRO A 153 -4.29 14.29 -3.29
CA PRO A 153 -2.87 14.19 -3.53
C PRO A 153 -2.06 14.78 -2.37
N GLY A 154 -1.01 14.08 -1.96
CA GLY A 154 -0.11 14.47 -0.88
C GLY A 154 0.94 15.54 -1.28
N PRO A 155 2.25 15.33 -1.02
CA PRO A 155 3.28 16.35 -1.27
C PRO A 155 3.49 16.75 -2.74
N HIS A 156 3.25 15.86 -3.70
CA HIS A 156 3.41 16.14 -5.14
C HIS A 156 2.19 16.84 -5.77
N ARG A 157 1.40 17.54 -4.96
CA ARG A 157 0.17 18.20 -5.40
C ARG A 157 0.43 19.53 -6.15
N PRO A 158 -0.45 19.90 -7.10
CA PRO A 158 -0.34 21.17 -7.81
C PRO A 158 -0.55 22.37 -6.88
N ARG A 159 -0.09 23.57 -7.32
CA ARG A 159 -0.12 24.81 -6.51
C ARG A 159 -1.51 25.21 -6.01
N TRP A 160 -2.57 24.87 -6.75
CA TRP A 160 -3.95 25.19 -6.34
C TRP A 160 -4.38 24.40 -5.09
N ALA A 161 -3.80 23.23 -4.84
CA ALA A 161 -4.15 22.34 -3.72
C ALA A 161 -3.42 22.70 -2.41
N ARG A 162 -2.90 23.93 -2.28
CA ARG A 162 -2.19 24.37 -1.07
C ARG A 162 -3.12 24.54 0.14
N SER A 163 -4.39 24.87 -0.09
CA SER A 163 -5.42 25.01 0.94
C SER A 163 -5.98 23.65 1.42
N CYS A 164 -5.58 22.55 0.81
CA CYS A 164 -6.13 21.21 1.10
C CYS A 164 -5.64 20.57 2.41
N GLY A 165 -4.88 21.31 3.21
CA GLY A 165 -4.37 20.84 4.50
C GLY A 165 -3.18 19.87 4.39
N GLY A 166 -2.82 19.28 5.52
CA GLY A 166 -1.76 18.30 5.68
C GLY A 166 -2.27 16.88 5.99
N PRO A 167 -1.37 16.00 6.46
CA PRO A 167 -1.71 14.62 6.83
C PRO A 167 -2.87 14.49 7.84
N GLU A 168 -3.02 15.44 8.76
CA GLU A 168 -4.08 15.49 9.77
C GLU A 168 -5.49 15.58 9.19
N SER A 169 -5.60 16.09 7.96
CA SER A 169 -6.85 16.19 7.18
C SER A 169 -6.88 15.20 6.01
N PHE A 170 -5.93 14.26 5.97
CA PHE A 170 -5.68 13.37 4.82
C PHE A 170 -5.50 14.13 3.49
N TYR A 171 -5.00 15.37 3.56
CA TYR A 171 -4.93 16.30 2.43
C TYR A 171 -6.29 16.63 1.79
N CYS A 172 -7.39 16.41 2.50
CA CYS A 172 -8.77 16.59 2.03
C CYS A 172 -9.53 17.61 2.87
N ALA A 173 -8.89 18.72 3.28
CA ALA A 173 -9.52 19.71 4.16
C ALA A 173 -10.72 20.44 3.53
N SER A 174 -10.92 20.37 2.22
CA SER A 174 -12.01 21.06 1.50
C SER A 174 -12.41 20.30 0.24
N TRP A 175 -13.64 20.51 -0.20
CA TRP A 175 -14.11 19.99 -1.50
C TRP A 175 -13.32 20.59 -2.67
N GLY A 176 -13.09 19.78 -3.69
CA GLY A 176 -12.21 20.09 -4.82
C GLY A 176 -10.75 19.76 -4.58
N CYS A 177 -10.39 19.23 -3.41
CA CYS A 177 -9.04 18.72 -3.13
C CYS A 177 -8.85 17.29 -3.63
N GLU A 178 -9.94 16.53 -3.69
CA GLU A 178 -9.99 15.18 -4.22
C GLU A 178 -9.70 15.14 -5.71
N THR A 179 -8.95 14.13 -6.14
CA THR A 179 -8.62 13.91 -7.56
C THR A 179 -9.13 12.57 -8.08
N THR A 180 -9.51 11.66 -7.19
CA THR A 180 -10.12 10.38 -7.51
C THR A 180 -10.93 9.89 -6.31
N GLY A 181 -11.63 8.78 -6.48
CA GLY A 181 -12.49 8.18 -5.47
C GLY A 181 -13.69 7.50 -6.09
N ARG A 182 -14.59 7.06 -5.24
CA ARG A 182 -15.90 6.52 -5.60
C ARG A 182 -16.93 7.18 -4.70
N ALA A 183 -17.19 8.46 -4.94
CA ALA A 183 -18.27 9.23 -4.32
C ALA A 183 -19.06 9.87 -5.47
N SER A 184 -20.39 9.71 -5.46
CA SER A 184 -21.29 10.10 -6.57
C SER A 184 -22.51 10.88 -6.10
#